data_AF-A0A2T0TZR4-F1
#
_entry.id   AF-A0A2T0TZR4-F1
#
_cell.length_a   1.000
_cell.length_b   1.000
_cell.length_c   1.000
_cell.angle_alpha   90.00
_cell.angle_beta   90.00
_cell.angle_gamma   90.00
#
_symmetry.space_group_name_H-M   'P 1'
#
loop_
_entity.id
_entity.type
_entity.pdbx_description
1 polymer ?
#
loop_
_entity_poly.entity_id
_entity_poly.type
_entity_poly.pdbx_seq_one_letter_code
_entity_poly.pdbx_strand_id
1 'polypeptide(L)'
;MSAAVEQVVPAAGVRHPATPVRWAAAAATAVAGGLHVAAAVQHLGAGDLVVGFFLATALAQVGAAAWLALGPATDRFLGTVVLGTVGLVVLYLGGHTTDLLDPFLGHDHAAVAGGHTGHTATTGPVALDAEPTEVPEPPVLGTVTVAVELLGTLAAAALLPARARRLVLDGLLALGALVWLLWLAGVLG
;
A
#
# COMPACT_ATOMS: atom_id res chain seq x y z
N MET A 1 50.70 -15.59 -33.08
CA MET A 1 49.29 -15.66 -33.53
C MET A 1 48.47 -16.15 -32.35
N SER A 2 47.81 -15.23 -31.62
CA SER A 2 47.04 -15.54 -30.42
C SER A 2 45.56 -15.64 -30.83
N ALA A 3 44.98 -16.83 -30.73
CA ALA A 3 43.56 -17.04 -31.02
C ALA A 3 42.73 -16.39 -29.91
N ALA A 4 41.92 -15.40 -30.27
CA ALA A 4 40.93 -14.83 -29.36
C ALA A 4 39.86 -15.88 -29.08
N VAL A 5 39.77 -16.33 -27.83
CA VAL A 5 38.67 -17.17 -27.35
C VAL A 5 37.43 -16.30 -27.29
N GLU A 6 36.53 -16.47 -28.25
CA GLU A 6 35.21 -15.88 -28.27
C GLU A 6 34.43 -16.45 -27.08
N GLN A 7 34.38 -15.70 -25.97
CA GLN A 7 33.51 -16.02 -24.85
C GLN A 7 32.06 -15.86 -25.32
N VAL A 8 31.42 -16.97 -25.66
CA VAL A 8 29.98 -17.06 -25.81
C VAL A 8 29.38 -16.80 -24.43
N VAL A 9 29.02 -15.55 -24.16
CA VAL A 9 28.23 -15.19 -22.98
C VAL A 9 26.89 -15.92 -23.14
N PRO A 10 26.55 -16.88 -22.26
CA PRO A 10 25.28 -17.58 -22.36
C PRO A 10 24.18 -16.53 -22.32
N ALA A 11 23.38 -16.49 -23.39
CA ALA A 11 22.22 -15.63 -23.46
C ALA A 11 21.41 -15.84 -22.19
N ALA A 12 21.28 -14.79 -21.37
CA ALA A 12 20.55 -14.84 -20.11
C ALA A 12 19.13 -15.34 -20.40
N GLY A 13 18.90 -16.63 -20.15
CA GLY A 13 17.64 -17.28 -20.47
C GLY A 13 16.50 -16.52 -19.81
N VAL A 14 15.46 -16.22 -20.59
CA VAL A 14 14.22 -15.61 -20.12
C VAL A 14 13.59 -16.59 -19.13
N ARG A 15 13.86 -16.42 -17.83
CA ARG A 15 13.21 -17.20 -16.79
C ARG A 15 11.77 -16.71 -16.72
N HIS A 16 10.84 -17.51 -17.23
CA HIS A 16 9.43 -17.28 -16.98
C HIS A 16 9.20 -17.26 -15.47
N PRO A 17 8.54 -16.23 -14.90
CA PRO A 17 8.20 -16.25 -13.49
C PRO A 17 7.39 -17.52 -13.21
N ALA A 18 7.71 -18.19 -12.10
CA ALA A 18 7.06 -19.43 -11.74
C ALA A 18 5.54 -19.18 -11.59
N THR A 19 4.73 -19.91 -12.36
CA THR A 19 3.26 -19.95 -12.30
C THR A 19 2.66 -19.79 -10.89
N PRO A 20 3.20 -20.40 -9.80
CA PRO A 20 2.69 -20.15 -8.45
C PRO A 20 2.74 -18.69 -7.98
N VAL A 21 3.80 -17.94 -8.30
CA VAL A 21 3.94 -16.53 -7.88
C VAL A 21 2.87 -15.67 -8.52
N ARG A 22 2.57 -15.97 -9.79
CA ARG A 22 1.53 -15.27 -10.55
C ARG A 22 0.14 -15.52 -9.95
N TRP A 23 -0.16 -16.76 -9.57
CA TRP A 23 -1.41 -17.09 -8.87
C TRP A 23 -1.49 -16.47 -7.48
N ALA A 24 -0.38 -16.45 -6.72
CA ALA A 24 -0.33 -15.78 -5.43
C ALA A 24 -0.64 -14.28 -5.55
N ALA A 25 -0.06 -13.61 -6.54
CA ALA A 25 -0.34 -12.20 -6.83
C ALA A 25 -1.82 -11.98 -7.18
N ALA A 26 -2.38 -12.81 -8.07
CA ALA A 26 -3.78 -12.73 -8.45
C ALA A 26 -4.73 -12.96 -7.26
N ALA A 27 -4.47 -14.00 -6.45
CA ALA A 27 -5.27 -14.33 -5.28
C ALA A 27 -5.21 -13.22 -4.22
N ALA A 28 -4.02 -12.72 -3.87
CA ALA A 28 -3.87 -11.63 -2.92
C ALA A 28 -4.60 -10.36 -3.39
N THR A 29 -4.47 -10.02 -4.69
CA THR A 29 -5.17 -8.86 -5.28
C THR A 29 -6.69 -9.04 -5.23
N ALA A 30 -7.20 -10.25 -5.51
CA ALA A 30 -8.64 -10.54 -5.42
C ALA A 30 -9.16 -10.44 -3.98
N VAL A 31 -8.41 -10.97 -3.01
CA VAL A 31 -8.76 -10.88 -1.58
C VAL A 31 -8.76 -9.42 -1.13
N ALA A 32 -7.76 -8.63 -1.52
CA ALA A 32 -7.74 -7.19 -1.26
C ALA A 32 -9.00 -6.51 -1.80
N GLY A 33 -9.38 -6.80 -3.05
CA GLY A 33 -10.62 -6.30 -3.63
C GLY A 33 -11.86 -6.63 -2.80
N GLY A 34 -11.96 -7.86 -2.29
CA GLY A 34 -13.04 -8.27 -1.38
C GLY A 34 -13.02 -7.50 -0.04
N LEU A 35 -11.83 -7.25 0.51
CA LEU A 35 -11.67 -6.47 1.74
C LEU A 35 -12.06 -4.99 1.54
N HIS A 36 -11.78 -4.39 0.38
CA HIS A 36 -12.26 -3.04 0.05
C HIS A 36 -13.77 -2.97 -0.10
N VAL A 37 -14.44 -4.03 -0.61
CA VAL A 37 -15.92 -4.09 -0.57
C VAL A 37 -16.42 -4.13 0.88
N ALA A 38 -15.80 -4.92 1.75
CA ALA A 38 -16.16 -4.96 3.17
C ALA A 38 -15.94 -3.59 3.84
N ALA A 39 -14.84 -2.90 3.51
CA ALA A 39 -14.58 -1.54 3.98
C ALA A 39 -15.64 -0.54 3.48
N ALA A 40 -16.07 -0.64 2.22
CA ALA A 40 -17.16 0.20 1.69
C ALA A 40 -18.46 0.04 2.50
N VAL A 41 -18.79 -1.19 2.91
CA VAL A 41 -19.97 -1.47 3.77
C VAL A 41 -19.83 -0.84 5.15
N GLN A 42 -18.63 -0.90 5.76
CA GLN A 42 -18.37 -0.25 7.05
C GLN A 42 -18.48 1.27 6.98
N HIS A 43 -18.24 1.86 5.81
CA HIS A 43 -18.23 3.31 5.60
C HIS A 43 -19.49 3.85 4.92
N LEU A 44 -20.60 3.09 4.88
CA LEU A 44 -21.86 3.59 4.32
C LEU A 44 -22.36 4.88 5.01
N GLY A 45 -21.96 5.11 6.27
CA GLY A 45 -22.25 6.35 6.99
C GLY A 45 -21.25 7.50 6.78
N ALA A 46 -20.10 7.26 6.13
CA ALA A 46 -19.02 8.25 5.96
C ALA A 46 -19.15 9.07 4.65
N GLY A 47 -20.23 8.86 3.89
CA GLY A 47 -20.53 9.60 2.66
C GLY A 47 -20.15 8.88 1.36
N ASP A 48 -20.79 9.29 0.28
CA ASP A 48 -20.73 8.62 -1.03
C ASP A 48 -19.31 8.61 -1.64
N LEU A 49 -18.48 9.61 -1.32
CA LEU A 49 -17.11 9.70 -1.82
C LEU A 49 -16.25 8.54 -1.30
N VAL A 50 -16.31 8.29 0.02
CA VAL A 50 -15.52 7.24 0.68
C VAL A 50 -15.96 5.87 0.19
N VAL A 51 -17.28 5.63 0.14
CA VAL A 51 -17.86 4.40 -0.39
C VAL A 51 -17.46 4.21 -1.87
N GLY A 52 -17.59 5.25 -2.68
CA GLY A 52 -17.22 5.23 -4.10
C GLY A 52 -15.74 4.92 -4.33
N PHE A 53 -14.85 5.50 -3.52
CA PHE A 53 -13.41 5.22 -3.56
C PHE A 53 -13.11 3.74 -3.27
N PHE A 54 -13.69 3.18 -2.20
CA PHE A 54 -13.51 1.77 -1.86
C PHE A 54 -14.05 0.83 -2.95
N LEU A 55 -15.23 1.12 -3.51
CA LEU A 55 -15.81 0.31 -4.60
C LEU A 55 -15.00 0.41 -5.90
N ALA A 56 -14.51 1.61 -6.25
CA ALA A 56 -13.65 1.80 -7.41
C ALA A 56 -12.32 1.04 -7.25
N THR A 57 -11.73 1.09 -6.05
CA THR A 57 -10.52 0.32 -5.70
C THR A 57 -10.76 -1.18 -5.80
N ALA A 58 -11.87 -1.67 -5.23
CA ALA A 58 -12.26 -3.07 -5.32
C ALA A 58 -12.42 -3.54 -6.77
N LEU A 59 -13.09 -2.75 -7.61
CA LEU A 59 -13.25 -3.04 -9.03
C LEU A 59 -11.90 -3.10 -9.76
N ALA A 60 -11.04 -2.12 -9.51
CA ALA A 60 -9.70 -2.07 -10.09
C ALA A 60 -8.87 -3.30 -9.70
N GLN A 61 -8.95 -3.74 -8.44
CA GLN A 61 -8.24 -4.90 -7.93
C GLN A 61 -8.82 -6.22 -8.47
N VAL A 62 -10.13 -6.37 -8.57
CA VAL A 62 -10.75 -7.55 -9.20
C VAL A 62 -10.35 -7.64 -10.68
N GLY A 63 -10.37 -6.50 -11.39
CA GLY A 63 -9.89 -6.42 -12.77
C GLY A 63 -8.40 -6.77 -12.90
N ALA A 64 -7.56 -6.24 -12.02
CA ALA A 64 -6.14 -6.54 -11.98
C ALA A 64 -5.87 -8.01 -11.63
N ALA A 65 -6.62 -8.59 -10.70
CA ALA A 65 -6.53 -10.01 -10.33
C ALA A 65 -6.90 -10.92 -11.51
N ALA A 66 -8.00 -10.62 -12.22
CA ALA A 66 -8.39 -11.35 -13.42
C ALA A 66 -7.32 -11.24 -14.52
N TRP A 67 -6.75 -10.04 -14.73
CA TRP A 67 -5.68 -9.84 -15.69
C TRP A 67 -4.38 -10.54 -15.29
N LEU A 68 -4.03 -10.54 -14.01
CA LEU A 68 -2.92 -11.31 -13.46
C LEU A 68 -3.15 -12.81 -13.66
N ALA A 69 -4.35 -13.34 -13.49
CA ALA A 69 -4.63 -14.75 -13.68
C ALA A 69 -4.62 -15.17 -15.17
N LEU A 70 -5.21 -14.35 -16.05
CA LEU A 70 -5.57 -14.77 -17.41
C LEU A 70 -4.83 -14.02 -18.52
N GLY A 71 -4.36 -12.78 -18.27
CA GLY A 71 -3.82 -11.87 -19.28
C GLY A 71 -2.29 -11.84 -19.39
N PRO A 72 -1.71 -11.04 -20.30
CA PRO A 72 -0.28 -10.82 -20.33
C PRO A 72 0.16 -9.88 -19.19
N ALA A 73 1.01 -10.38 -18.29
CA ALA A 73 1.59 -9.60 -17.19
C ALA A 73 2.79 -8.78 -17.70
N THR A 74 2.50 -7.68 -18.42
CA THR A 74 3.55 -6.76 -18.89
C THR A 74 4.20 -6.00 -17.74
N ASP A 75 5.47 -5.61 -17.89
CA ASP A 75 6.20 -4.83 -16.88
C ASP A 75 5.48 -3.54 -16.49
N ARG A 76 4.84 -2.85 -17.45
CA ARG A 76 4.07 -1.64 -17.19
C ARG A 76 2.86 -1.93 -16.32
N PHE A 77 2.10 -2.97 -16.63
CA PHE A 77 0.94 -3.37 -15.85
C PHE A 77 1.34 -3.77 -14.42
N LEU A 78 2.39 -4.59 -14.27
CA LEU A 78 2.93 -4.98 -12.96
C LEU A 78 3.40 -3.77 -12.16
N GLY A 79 4.09 -2.83 -12.82
CA GLY A 79 4.48 -1.55 -12.22
C GLY A 79 3.28 -0.75 -11.73
N THR A 80 2.21 -0.65 -12.53
CA THR A 80 0.97 0.03 -12.13
C THR A 80 0.29 -0.65 -10.93
N VAL A 81 0.23 -1.99 -10.92
CA VAL A 81 -0.34 -2.74 -9.78
C VAL A 81 0.45 -2.44 -8.51
N VAL A 82 1.78 -2.57 -8.55
CA VAL A 82 2.65 -2.28 -7.40
C VAL A 82 2.50 -0.84 -6.92
N LEU A 83 2.49 0.14 -7.83
CA LEU A 83 2.33 1.55 -7.45
C LEU A 83 0.95 1.83 -6.85
N GLY A 84 -0.10 1.22 -7.40
CA GLY A 84 -1.46 1.33 -6.88
C GLY A 84 -1.57 0.78 -5.47
N THR A 85 -1.10 -0.45 -5.22
CA THR A 85 -1.17 -1.08 -3.89
C THR A 85 -0.32 -0.34 -2.85
N VAL A 86 0.89 0.11 -3.23
CA VAL A 86 1.73 0.95 -2.35
C VAL A 86 1.04 2.27 -2.05
N GLY A 87 0.41 2.91 -3.04
CA GLY A 87 -0.37 4.12 -2.86
C GLY A 87 -1.52 3.95 -1.86
N LEU A 88 -2.25 2.83 -1.92
CA LEU A 88 -3.30 2.49 -0.96
C LEU A 88 -2.76 2.29 0.46
N VAL A 89 -1.62 1.62 0.62
CA VAL A 89 -0.96 1.44 1.92
C VAL A 89 -0.54 2.80 2.50
N VAL A 90 0.07 3.66 1.68
CA VAL A 90 0.45 5.03 2.10
C VAL A 90 -0.78 5.83 2.48
N LEU A 91 -1.87 5.73 1.72
CA LEU A 91 -3.13 6.41 2.03
C LEU A 91 -3.72 5.92 3.36
N TYR A 92 -3.71 4.61 3.61
CA TYR A 92 -4.15 4.03 4.88
C TYR A 92 -3.34 4.57 6.06
N LEU A 93 -2.00 4.56 5.92
CA LEU A 93 -1.11 5.07 6.96
C LEU A 93 -1.36 6.56 7.19
N GLY A 94 -1.43 7.37 6.14
CA GLY A 94 -1.74 8.79 6.24
C GLY A 94 -3.07 9.02 6.95
N GLY A 95 -4.14 8.33 6.55
CA GLY A 95 -5.45 8.48 7.18
C GLY A 95 -5.54 8.02 8.64
N HIS A 96 -4.67 7.12 9.10
CA HIS A 96 -4.69 6.60 10.47
C HIS A 96 -3.63 7.24 11.39
N THR A 97 -2.70 8.00 10.83
CA THR A 97 -1.60 8.63 11.61
C THR A 97 -1.56 10.15 11.45
N THR A 98 -2.47 10.72 10.66
CA THR A 98 -2.59 12.14 10.41
C THR A 98 -4.04 12.53 10.12
N ASP A 99 -4.38 13.80 10.32
CA ASP A 99 -5.70 14.37 9.98
C ASP A 99 -5.83 14.75 8.49
N LEU A 100 -4.93 14.28 7.61
CA LEU A 100 -4.87 14.68 6.20
C LEU A 100 -6.14 14.33 5.41
N LEU A 101 -6.88 13.32 5.87
CA LEU A 101 -8.09 12.85 5.21
C LEU A 101 -9.39 13.39 5.82
N ASP A 102 -9.32 14.11 6.95
CA ASP A 102 -10.50 14.63 7.65
C ASP A 102 -11.46 15.43 6.77
N PRO A 103 -10.98 16.33 5.86
CA PRO A 103 -11.88 17.07 4.97
C PRO A 103 -12.70 16.19 4.02
N PHE A 104 -12.27 14.95 3.79
CA PHE A 104 -12.91 14.01 2.87
C PHE A 104 -13.83 13.00 3.57
N LEU A 105 -13.77 12.90 4.90
CA LEU A 105 -14.53 11.93 5.70
C LEU A 105 -15.90 12.45 6.17
N GLY A 106 -16.28 13.67 5.77
CA GLY A 106 -17.63 14.19 6.01
C GLY A 106 -17.93 14.52 7.47
N HIS A 107 -16.91 14.72 8.32
CA HIS A 107 -17.11 15.36 9.62
C HIS A 107 -17.59 16.80 9.35
N ASP A 108 -18.88 17.05 9.55
CA ASP A 108 -19.44 18.39 9.51
C ASP A 108 -18.54 19.30 10.33
N HIS A 109 -17.98 20.32 9.68
CA HIS A 109 -17.30 21.41 10.35
C HIS A 109 -18.33 22.22 11.14
N ALA A 110 -18.87 21.65 12.21
CA ALA A 110 -19.50 22.41 13.26
C ALA A 110 -18.40 23.31 13.81
N ALA A 111 -18.40 24.55 13.34
CA ALA A 111 -17.50 25.61 13.73
C ALA A 111 -17.54 25.79 15.25
N VAL A 112 -16.65 25.10 15.97
CA VAL A 112 -16.25 25.49 17.31
C VAL A 112 -15.19 26.58 17.12
N ALA A 113 -15.69 27.80 16.91
CA ALA A 113 -14.90 28.99 17.14
C ALA A 113 -14.51 29.02 18.63
N GLY A 114 -13.26 28.67 18.93
CA GLY A 114 -12.69 28.89 20.26
C GLY A 114 -11.74 27.79 20.72
N GLY A 115 -10.45 27.95 20.41
CA GLY A 115 -9.38 27.19 21.07
C GLY A 115 -8.24 26.84 20.14
N HIS A 116 -7.20 27.68 20.12
CA HIS A 116 -5.89 27.25 19.63
C HIS A 116 -5.28 26.27 20.64
N THR A 117 -5.74 25.02 20.63
CA THR A 117 -5.11 23.90 21.34
C THR A 117 -4.89 22.74 20.37
N GLY A 118 -4.55 23.05 19.12
CA GLY A 118 -4.09 22.09 18.12
C GLY A 118 -2.66 21.62 18.40
N HIS A 119 -2.42 21.10 19.60
CA HIS A 119 -1.29 20.23 19.83
C HIS A 119 -1.75 18.83 19.43
N THR A 120 -1.34 18.38 18.24
CA THR A 120 -1.30 16.97 17.91
C THR A 120 -0.53 16.30 19.04
N ALA A 121 -1.23 15.61 19.94
CA ALA A 121 -0.58 14.86 21.01
C ALA A 121 0.32 13.84 20.32
N THR A 122 1.63 14.07 20.37
CA THR A 122 2.58 13.17 19.73
C THR A 122 2.65 11.93 20.60
N THR A 123 2.21 10.78 20.07
CA THR A 123 2.28 9.48 20.76
C THR A 123 3.63 8.78 20.54
N GLY A 124 4.57 9.46 19.88
CA GLY A 124 5.88 8.93 19.54
C GLY A 124 6.78 8.74 20.78
N PRO A 125 7.81 7.86 20.70
CA PRO A 125 8.71 7.53 21.84
C PRO A 125 9.47 8.72 22.43
N VAL A 126 9.46 9.87 21.75
CA VAL A 126 10.20 11.08 22.10
C VAL A 126 9.26 12.18 22.61
N ALA A 127 7.98 11.88 22.83
CA ALA A 127 7.05 12.81 23.49
C ALA A 127 7.36 12.87 24.99
N LEU A 128 8.32 13.72 25.37
CA LEU A 128 8.89 13.76 26.72
C LEU A 128 7.96 14.36 27.80
N ASP A 129 6.78 14.89 27.44
CA ASP A 129 5.89 15.60 28.37
C ASP A 129 4.37 15.36 28.13
N ALA A 130 3.98 14.36 27.34
CA ALA A 130 2.55 14.08 27.06
C ALA A 130 1.99 13.03 28.03
N GLU A 131 0.83 13.31 28.63
CA GLU A 131 0.02 12.29 29.32
C GLU A 131 -0.34 11.17 28.32
N PRO A 132 -0.30 9.88 28.72
CA PRO A 132 -0.69 8.79 27.85
C PRO A 132 -2.15 8.92 27.43
N THR A 133 -2.40 9.31 26.19
CA THR A 133 -3.72 9.19 25.57
C THR A 133 -3.99 7.73 25.25
N GLU A 134 -5.19 7.24 25.59
CA GLU A 134 -5.64 5.91 25.13
C GLU A 134 -5.62 5.91 23.60
N VAL A 135 -4.73 5.10 23.01
CA VAL A 135 -4.69 4.87 21.57
C VAL A 135 -5.84 3.93 21.23
N PRO A 136 -6.83 4.34 20.40
CA PRO A 136 -7.88 3.44 19.96
C PRO A 136 -7.26 2.21 19.29
N GLU A 137 -7.79 1.01 19.59
CA GLU A 137 -7.28 -0.21 18.94
C GLU A 137 -7.38 -0.08 17.42
N PRO A 138 -6.32 -0.42 16.67
CA PRO A 138 -6.35 -0.30 15.22
C PRO A 138 -7.44 -1.21 14.66
N PRO A 139 -8.26 -0.72 13.72
CA PRO A 139 -9.36 -1.51 13.18
C PRO A 139 -8.82 -2.79 12.51
N VAL A 140 -9.30 -3.93 12.98
CA VAL A 140 -8.85 -5.26 12.52
C VAL A 140 -8.93 -5.40 11.01
N LEU A 141 -10.02 -4.91 10.39
CA LEU A 141 -10.22 -4.98 8.95
C LEU A 141 -9.16 -4.18 8.18
N GLY A 142 -8.84 -2.97 8.65
CA GLY A 142 -7.81 -2.13 8.05
C GLY A 142 -6.44 -2.79 8.10
N THR A 143 -6.08 -3.34 9.26
CA THR A 143 -4.81 -4.06 9.46
C THR A 143 -4.69 -5.29 8.56
N VAL A 144 -5.76 -6.09 8.47
CA VAL A 144 -5.81 -7.26 7.58
C VAL A 144 -5.70 -6.83 6.11
N THR A 145 -6.36 -5.75 5.72
CA THR A 145 -6.30 -5.21 4.36
C THR A 145 -4.87 -4.82 4.00
N VAL A 146 -4.18 -4.05 4.85
CA VAL A 146 -2.77 -3.68 4.64
C VAL A 146 -1.88 -4.91 4.52
N ALA A 147 -2.06 -5.91 5.38
CA ALA A 147 -1.27 -7.15 5.31
C ALA A 147 -1.45 -7.86 3.96
N VAL A 148 -2.68 -7.95 3.46
CA VAL A 148 -2.97 -8.55 2.14
C VAL A 148 -2.41 -7.70 1.00
N GLU A 149 -2.50 -6.38 1.06
CA GLU A 149 -1.92 -5.46 0.07
C GLU A 149 -0.40 -5.60 -0.01
N LEU A 150 0.28 -5.74 1.13
CA LEU A 150 1.72 -5.97 1.20
C LEU A 150 2.11 -7.31 0.58
N LEU A 151 1.36 -8.38 0.86
CA LEU A 151 1.56 -9.69 0.24
C LEU A 151 1.36 -9.62 -1.29
N GLY A 152 0.31 -8.95 -1.75
CA GLY A 152 0.05 -8.72 -3.18
C GLY A 152 1.16 -7.92 -3.84
N THR A 153 1.64 -6.87 -3.19
CA THR A 153 2.75 -6.02 -3.65
C THR A 153 4.03 -6.83 -3.81
N LEU A 154 4.39 -7.65 -2.82
CA LEU A 154 5.59 -8.49 -2.87
C LEU A 154 5.49 -9.55 -3.98
N ALA A 155 4.32 -10.20 -4.11
CA ALA A 155 4.08 -11.18 -5.17
C ALA A 155 4.14 -10.54 -6.56
N ALA A 156 3.55 -9.36 -6.76
CA ALA A 156 3.62 -8.62 -8.02
C ALA A 156 5.05 -8.13 -8.32
N ALA A 157 5.77 -7.62 -7.31
CA ALA A 157 7.17 -7.21 -7.46
C ALA A 157 8.08 -8.38 -7.84
N ALA A 158 7.79 -9.59 -7.34
CA ALA A 158 8.53 -10.81 -7.70
C ALA A 158 8.41 -11.15 -9.20
N LEU A 159 7.32 -10.74 -9.87
CA LEU A 159 7.10 -10.93 -11.31
C LEU A 159 7.87 -9.93 -12.18
N LEU A 160 8.39 -8.83 -11.61
CA LEU A 160 9.13 -7.82 -12.35
C LEU A 160 10.54 -8.30 -12.77
N PRO A 161 11.12 -7.73 -13.84
CA PRO A 161 12.52 -7.92 -14.19
C PRO A 161 13.44 -7.54 -13.02
N ALA A 162 14.60 -8.19 -12.91
CA ALA A 162 15.48 -8.05 -11.74
C ALA A 162 15.84 -6.59 -11.39
N ARG A 163 16.07 -5.74 -12.40
CA ARG A 163 16.35 -4.31 -12.19
C ARG A 163 15.15 -3.56 -11.60
N ALA A 164 13.96 -3.75 -12.17
CA ALA A 164 12.74 -3.11 -11.70
C ALA A 164 12.34 -3.62 -10.32
N ARG A 165 12.42 -4.94 -10.10
CA ARG A 165 12.19 -5.57 -8.80
C ARG A 165 13.09 -4.98 -7.72
N ARG A 166 14.39 -4.82 -8.00
CA ARG A 166 15.33 -4.19 -7.05
C ARG A 166 14.93 -2.76 -6.73
N LEU A 167 14.61 -1.95 -7.73
CA LEU A 167 14.16 -0.56 -7.51
C LEU A 167 12.88 -0.48 -6.66
N VAL A 168 11.92 -1.36 -6.91
CA VAL A 168 10.69 -1.45 -6.11
C VAL A 168 11.01 -1.82 -4.66
N LEU A 169 11.82 -2.86 -4.43
CA LEU A 169 12.18 -3.29 -3.08
C LEU A 169 12.99 -2.23 -2.33
N ASP A 170 13.96 -1.59 -2.99
CA ASP A 170 14.73 -0.48 -2.44
C ASP A 170 13.79 0.69 -2.07
N GLY A 171 12.82 1.00 -2.92
CA GLY A 171 11.80 2.02 -2.66
C GLY A 171 10.88 1.68 -1.48
N LEU A 172 10.42 0.44 -1.37
CA LEU A 172 9.62 -0.04 -0.23
C LEU A 172 10.40 0.04 1.08
N LEU A 173 11.68 -0.34 1.07
CA LEU A 173 12.55 -0.22 2.23
C LEU A 173 12.77 1.24 2.62
N ALA A 174 13.03 2.12 1.66
CA ALA A 174 13.20 3.55 1.90
C ALA A 174 11.91 4.18 2.47
N LEU A 175 10.75 3.81 1.92
CA LEU A 175 9.45 4.24 2.43
C LEU A 175 9.22 3.76 3.86
N GLY A 176 9.48 2.48 4.16
CA GLY A 176 9.36 1.95 5.51
C GLY A 176 10.30 2.64 6.51
N ALA A 177 11.55 2.89 6.11
CA ALA A 177 12.50 3.66 6.91
C ALA A 177 12.03 5.10 7.15
N LEU A 178 11.46 5.75 6.14
CA LEU A 178 10.90 7.10 6.27
C LEU A 178 9.70 7.13 7.23
N VAL A 179 8.74 6.21 7.07
CA VAL A 179 7.58 6.10 7.97
C VAL A 179 8.06 5.88 9.41
N TRP A 180 9.04 5.00 9.61
CA TRP A 180 9.62 4.75 10.94
C TRP A 180 10.29 5.99 11.52
N LEU A 181 11.06 6.74 10.73
CA LEU A 181 11.71 7.97 11.17
C LEU A 181 10.69 9.07 11.49
N LEU A 182 9.62 9.21 10.70
CA LEU A 182 8.57 10.20 10.95
C LEU A 182 7.79 9.86 12.22
N TRP A 183 7.49 8.58 12.46
CA TRP A 183 6.90 8.13 13.72
C TRP A 183 7.83 8.39 14.92
N LEU A 184 9.13 8.06 14.78
CA LEU A 184 10.12 8.32 15.82
C LEU A 184 10.24 9.82 16.15
N ALA A 185 10.11 10.68 15.13
CA ALA A 185 10.11 12.13 15.27
C ALA A 185 8.78 12.70 15.80
N GLY A 186 7.75 11.86 16.01
CA GLY A 186 6.43 12.29 16.45
C GLY A 186 5.60 13.01 15.38
N VAL A 187 5.98 12.90 14.10
CA VAL A 187 5.23 13.47 12.96
C VAL A 187 4.04 12.59 12.59
N LEU A 188 4.20 11.27 12.70
CA LEU A 188 3.12 10.29 12.58
C LEU A 188 2.78 9.82 14.00
N GLY A 189 1.54 9.99 14.45
CA GLY A 189 1.16 9.70 15.82
C GLY A 189 -0.33 9.80 16.08
#